data_AF-A0A3M0YQN3-F1
#
_entry.id   AF-A0A3M0YQN3-F1
#
_cell.length_a   1.000
_cell.length_b   1.000
_cell.length_c   1.000
_cell.angle_alpha   90.00
_cell.angle_beta   90.00
_cell.angle_gamma   90.00
#
_symmetry.space_group_name_H-M   'P 1'
#
loop_
_entity.id
_entity.type
_entity.pdbx_description
1 polymer ?
#
loop_
_entity_poly.entity_id
_entity_poly.type
_entity_poly.pdbx_seq_one_letter_code
_entity_poly.pdbx_strand_id
1 'polypeptide(L)'
;PTTSRVTGLIDWDRALWGDPEIEFAVLDYCGVSTPAFWQGYGRERRQDRQANIRHFFYYLYEVQKYIFIRHYRSHDSVAARRYRNYVFELVDRFVQAY
;
A
#
# COMPACT_ATOMS: atom_id res chain seq x y z
N PRO A 1 -3.81 14.02 -25.27
CA PRO A 1 -2.60 13.20 -25.01
C PRO A 1 -2.96 11.71 -25.08
N THR A 2 -2.41 10.99 -26.08
CA THR A 2 -2.99 9.77 -26.69
C THR A 2 -2.11 8.52 -26.59
N THR A 3 -1.23 8.41 -25.60
CA THR A 3 -0.45 7.19 -25.40
C THR A 3 -0.65 6.66 -23.99
N SER A 4 -1.29 5.48 -23.85
CA SER A 4 -1.34 4.69 -22.61
C SER A 4 0.02 4.04 -22.27
N ARG A 5 1.13 4.71 -22.61
CA ARG A 5 2.49 4.22 -22.44
C ARG A 5 3.13 4.93 -21.25
N VAL A 6 3.51 4.16 -20.23
CA VAL A 6 4.31 4.66 -19.12
C VAL A 6 5.74 4.90 -19.64
N THR A 7 6.27 6.11 -19.49
CA THR A 7 7.60 6.50 -19.98
C THR A 7 8.60 6.86 -18.89
N GLY A 8 8.15 6.92 -17.63
CA GLY A 8 9.02 7.27 -16.51
C GLY A 8 8.32 7.09 -15.17
N LEU A 9 9.12 6.99 -14.12
CA LEU A 9 8.71 7.01 -12.72
C LEU A 9 9.26 8.29 -12.09
N ILE A 10 8.47 8.94 -11.24
CA ILE A 10 8.81 10.17 -10.53
C ILE A 10 8.56 9.99 -9.03
N ASP A 11 8.96 10.97 -8.20
CA ASP A 11 8.79 10.94 -6.74
C ASP A 11 9.58 9.80 -6.06
N TRP A 12 10.88 9.70 -6.42
CA TRP A 12 11.80 8.66 -5.94
C TRP A 12 12.38 8.95 -4.54
N ASP A 13 11.83 9.91 -3.79
CA ASP A 13 12.37 10.36 -2.49
C ASP A 13 12.32 9.27 -1.40
N ARG A 14 11.46 8.26 -1.58
CA ARG A 14 11.29 7.13 -0.65
C ARG A 14 11.87 5.80 -1.15
N ALA A 15 12.54 5.79 -2.29
CA ALA A 15 13.11 4.56 -2.78
C ALA A 15 14.25 4.09 -1.87
N LEU A 16 14.32 2.77 -1.70
CA LEU A 16 15.24 2.11 -0.79
C LEU A 16 15.61 0.72 -1.30
N TRP A 17 16.68 0.17 -0.75
CA TRP A 17 17.00 -1.25 -0.89
C TRP A 17 16.24 -2.03 0.19
N GLY A 18 15.31 -2.90 -0.21
CA GLY A 18 14.45 -3.62 0.72
C GLY A 18 13.64 -4.73 0.04
N ASP A 19 12.65 -5.23 0.77
CA ASP A 19 11.73 -6.25 0.25
C ASP A 19 10.81 -5.64 -0.82
N PRO A 20 10.78 -6.16 -2.06
CA PRO A 20 9.87 -5.69 -3.11
C PRO A 20 8.39 -5.75 -2.74
N GLU A 21 7.99 -6.60 -1.78
CA GLU A 21 6.60 -6.72 -1.34
C GLU A 21 6.05 -5.45 -0.68
N ILE A 22 6.90 -4.50 -0.27
CA ILE A 22 6.46 -3.18 0.20
C ILE A 22 5.72 -2.41 -0.90
N GLU A 23 6.20 -2.48 -2.14
CA GLU A 23 5.58 -1.80 -3.28
C GLU A 23 4.23 -2.44 -3.60
N PHE A 24 4.06 -3.74 -3.38
CA PHE A 24 2.79 -4.43 -3.63
C PHE A 24 1.68 -3.92 -2.71
N ALA A 25 2.01 -3.56 -1.47
CA ALA A 25 1.07 -2.92 -0.56
C ALA A 25 0.65 -1.53 -1.06
N VAL A 26 1.57 -0.76 -1.65
CA VAL A 26 1.26 0.54 -2.30
C VAL A 26 0.35 0.33 -3.50
N LEU A 27 0.61 -0.68 -4.34
CA LEU A 27 -0.23 -1.01 -5.48
C LEU A 27 -1.66 -1.36 -5.06
N ASP A 28 -1.81 -2.13 -3.98
CA ASP A 28 -3.12 -2.48 -3.43
C ASP A 28 -3.84 -1.23 -2.89
N TYR A 29 -3.15 -0.37 -2.14
CA TYR A 29 -3.70 0.88 -1.62
C TYR A 29 -4.17 1.81 -2.74
N CYS A 30 -3.39 1.91 -3.82
CA CYS A 30 -3.72 2.72 -5.00
C CYS A 30 -4.75 2.06 -5.93
N GLY A 31 -5.13 0.80 -5.69
CA GLY A 31 -6.08 0.07 -6.53
C GLY A 31 -5.53 -0.33 -7.92
N VAL A 32 -4.21 -0.44 -8.06
CA VAL A 32 -3.53 -0.75 -9.34
C VAL A 32 -3.00 -2.19 -9.43
N SER A 33 -3.16 -2.98 -8.36
CA SER A 33 -2.83 -4.41 -8.27
C SER A 33 -3.80 -5.30 -9.09
N THR A 34 -3.92 -4.99 -10.38
CA THR A 34 -4.84 -5.66 -11.32
C THR A 34 -4.16 -6.82 -12.04
N PRO A 35 -4.91 -7.75 -12.67
CA PRO A 35 -4.30 -8.82 -13.46
C PRO A 35 -3.37 -8.31 -14.57
N ALA A 36 -3.72 -7.20 -15.23
CA ALA A 36 -2.88 -6.58 -16.26
C ALA A 36 -1.53 -6.09 -15.70
N PHE A 37 -1.52 -5.56 -14.47
CA PHE A 37 -0.28 -5.17 -13.80
C PHE A 37 0.61 -6.39 -13.59
N TRP A 38 0.08 -7.47 -13.02
CA TRP A 38 0.86 -8.68 -12.70
C TRP A 38 1.38 -9.38 -13.96
N GLN A 39 0.61 -9.37 -15.06
CA GLN A 39 1.07 -9.83 -16.36
C GLN A 39 2.27 -9.01 -16.87
N GLY A 40 2.22 -7.68 -16.76
CA GLY A 40 3.32 -6.79 -17.16
C GLY A 40 4.54 -6.85 -16.24
N TYR A 41 4.34 -7.09 -14.94
CA TYR A 41 5.41 -7.28 -13.96
C TYR A 41 6.22 -8.56 -14.22
N GLY A 42 5.63 -9.55 -14.90
CA GLY A 42 6.31 -10.77 -15.33
C GLY A 42 6.49 -11.83 -14.23
N ARG A 43 5.89 -11.60 -13.05
CA ARG A 43 5.91 -12.56 -11.94
C ARG A 43 4.60 -12.49 -11.16
N GLU A 44 4.04 -13.64 -10.84
CA GLU A 44 2.87 -13.73 -9.96
C GLU A 44 3.23 -13.35 -8.52
N ARG A 45 2.24 -12.78 -7.83
CA ARG A 45 2.34 -12.46 -6.41
C ARG A 45 2.34 -13.74 -5.57
N ARG A 46 3.27 -13.85 -4.63
CA ARG A 46 3.26 -14.93 -3.63
C ARG A 46 2.06 -14.78 -2.69
N GLN A 47 1.41 -15.90 -2.38
CA GLN A 47 0.22 -15.95 -1.51
C GLN A 47 0.37 -16.92 -0.32
N ASP A 48 1.60 -17.34 -0.03
CA ASP A 48 1.87 -18.17 1.14
C ASP A 48 1.69 -17.38 2.45
N ARG A 49 1.60 -18.11 3.57
CA ARG A 49 1.36 -17.52 4.90
C ARG A 49 2.36 -16.42 5.25
N GLN A 50 3.63 -16.59 4.92
CA GLN A 50 4.66 -15.61 5.25
C GLN A 50 4.51 -14.33 4.40
N ALA A 51 4.19 -14.49 3.12
CA ALA A 51 3.89 -13.37 2.23
C ALA A 51 2.65 -12.58 2.70
N ASN A 52 1.61 -13.27 3.18
CA ASN A 52 0.40 -12.61 3.71
C ASN A 52 0.69 -11.82 5.00
N ILE A 53 1.54 -12.34 5.88
CA ILE A 53 1.97 -11.61 7.09
C ILE A 53 2.78 -10.36 6.73
N ARG A 54 3.77 -10.48 5.82
CA ARG A 54 4.55 -9.32 5.35
C ARG A 54 3.67 -8.28 4.70
N HIS A 55 2.78 -8.71 3.80
CA HIS A 55 1.82 -7.83 3.14
C HIS A 55 0.98 -7.05 4.13
N PHE A 56 0.45 -7.70 5.18
CA PHE A 56 -0.31 -7.02 6.22
C PHE A 56 0.50 -5.87 6.84
N PHE A 57 1.75 -6.12 7.25
CA PHE A 57 2.58 -5.09 7.87
C PHE A 57 2.95 -3.96 6.90
N TYR A 58 3.25 -4.27 5.63
CA TYR A 58 3.53 -3.26 4.61
C TYR A 58 2.29 -2.41 4.29
N TYR A 59 1.11 -3.03 4.19
CA TYR A 59 -0.15 -2.32 3.98
C TYR A 59 -0.54 -1.47 5.19
N LEU A 60 -0.35 -1.99 6.40
CA LEU A 60 -0.55 -1.24 7.65
C LEU A 60 0.34 0.00 7.69
N TYR A 61 1.63 -0.13 7.33
CA TYR A 61 2.55 1.00 7.20
C TYR A 61 2.07 2.04 6.18
N GLU A 62 1.65 1.59 4.99
CA GLU A 62 1.17 2.46 3.92
C GLU A 62 -0.04 3.28 4.37
N VAL A 63 -0.98 2.66 5.07
CA VAL A 63 -2.21 3.31 5.52
C VAL A 63 -1.97 4.23 6.72
N GLN A 64 -1.24 3.79 7.74
CA GLN A 64 -1.13 4.53 9.00
C GLN A 64 -0.43 5.89 8.84
N LYS A 65 0.52 6.03 7.91
CA LYS A 65 1.20 7.31 7.67
C LYS A 65 0.21 8.41 7.23
N TYR A 66 -0.91 8.04 6.60
CA TYR A 66 -1.94 9.00 6.21
C TYR A 66 -2.67 9.64 7.39
N ILE A 67 -2.62 9.05 8.60
CA ILE A 67 -3.08 9.73 9.81
C ILE A 67 -2.33 11.07 9.97
N PHE A 68 -1.00 11.03 9.87
CA PHE A 68 -0.15 12.20 10.01
C PHE A 68 -0.23 13.12 8.78
N ILE A 69 -0.21 12.58 7.56
CA ILE A 69 -0.30 13.39 6.34
C ILE A 69 -1.62 14.16 6.30
N ARG A 70 -2.75 13.52 6.65
CA ARG A 70 -4.05 14.21 6.68
C ARG A 70 -4.11 15.22 7.80
N HIS A 71 -3.66 14.87 9.00
CA HIS A 71 -3.74 15.77 10.15
C HIS A 71 -2.83 17.00 10.01
N TYR A 72 -1.53 16.79 9.76
CA TYR A 72 -0.52 17.85 9.85
C TYR A 72 -0.24 18.54 8.51
N ARG A 73 -0.24 17.81 7.39
CA ARG A 73 0.04 18.43 6.08
C ARG A 73 -1.23 18.99 5.43
N SER A 74 -2.35 18.27 5.56
CA SER A 74 -3.62 18.64 4.92
C SER A 74 -4.56 19.41 5.85
N HIS A 75 -4.27 19.48 7.16
CA HIS A 75 -5.15 20.06 8.18
C HIS A 75 -6.56 19.43 8.21
N ASP A 76 -6.68 18.17 7.80
CA ASP A 76 -7.93 17.41 7.74
C ASP A 76 -7.99 16.38 8.87
N SER A 77 -8.51 16.82 10.02
CA SER A 77 -8.67 15.96 11.19
C SER A 77 -9.74 14.88 11.02
N VAL A 78 -10.71 15.08 10.12
CA VAL A 78 -11.79 14.11 9.86
C VAL A 78 -11.21 12.94 9.08
N ALA A 79 -10.50 13.20 7.99
CA ALA A 79 -9.83 12.14 7.23
C ALA A 79 -8.78 11.41 8.09
N ALA A 80 -8.00 12.13 8.89
CA ALA A 80 -7.03 11.52 9.81
C ALA A 80 -7.70 10.52 10.77
N ARG A 81 -8.86 10.87 11.35
CA ARG A 81 -9.64 9.94 12.19
C ARG A 81 -10.17 8.73 11.43
N ARG A 82 -10.57 8.89 10.15
CA ARG A 82 -10.98 7.76 9.31
C ARG A 82 -9.82 6.78 9.08
N TYR A 83 -8.63 7.28 8.73
CA TYR A 83 -7.45 6.42 8.60
C TYR A 83 -7.08 5.74 9.93
N ARG A 84 -7.18 6.45 11.06
CA ARG A 84 -6.95 5.85 12.38
C ARG A 84 -7.91 4.69 12.65
N ASN A 85 -9.21 4.89 12.45
CA ASN A 85 -10.20 3.84 12.70
C ASN A 85 -9.97 2.64 11.78
N TYR A 86 -9.69 2.89 10.50
CA TYR A 86 -9.39 1.84 9.53
C TYR A 86 -8.12 1.03 9.88
N VAL A 87 -7.09 1.68 10.42
CA VAL A 87 -5.89 1.01 10.94
C VAL A 87 -6.23 0.06 12.09
N PHE A 88 -7.05 0.48 13.06
CA PHE A 88 -7.49 -0.40 14.14
C PHE A 88 -8.31 -1.58 13.62
N GLU A 89 -9.25 -1.35 12.71
CA GLU A 89 -10.03 -2.42 12.08
C GLU A 89 -9.15 -3.44 11.33
N LEU A 90 -8.10 -2.98 10.64
CA LEU A 90 -7.14 -3.86 9.98
C LEU A 90 -6.40 -4.75 10.98
N VAL A 91 -5.93 -4.17 12.08
CA VAL A 91 -5.22 -4.89 13.15
C VAL A 91 -6.14 -5.91 13.81
N ASP A 92 -7.37 -5.53 14.16
CA ASP A 92 -8.34 -6.42 14.79
C ASP A 92 -8.66 -7.62 13.90
N ARG A 93 -8.89 -7.40 12.60
CA ARG A 93 -9.10 -8.49 11.63
C ARG A 93 -7.89 -9.40 11.51
N PHE A 94 -6.68 -8.86 11.52
CA PHE A 94 -5.47 -9.66 11.42
C PHE A 94 -5.27 -10.52 12.67
N VAL A 95 -5.43 -9.96 13.86
CA VAL A 95 -5.31 -10.69 15.12
C VAL A 95 -6.36 -11.80 15.26
N GLN A 96 -7.56 -11.61 14.71
CA GLN A 96 -8.60 -12.65 14.71
C GLN A 96 -8.34 -13.78 13.72
N ALA A 97 -7.59 -13.53 12.66
CA ALA A 97 -7.33 -14.48 11.58
C ALA A 97 -6.09 -15.37 11.81
N TYR A 98 -5.24 -15.04 12.79
CA TYR A 98 -3.94 -15.67 13.03
C TYR A 98 -3.75 -16.08 14.48
#